data_AF-A0A5M9WNZ2-F1
#
_entry.id   AF-A0A5M9WNZ2-F1
#
_cell.length_a   1.000
_cell.length_b   1.000
_cell.length_c   1.000
_cell.angle_alpha   90.00
_cell.angle_beta   90.00
_cell.angle_gamma   90.00
#
_symmetry.space_group_name_H-M   'P 1'
#
loop_
_entity.id
_entity.type
_entity.pdbx_description
1 polymer ?
#
loop_
_entity_poly.entity_id
_entity_poly.type
_entity_poly.pdbx_seq_one_letter_code
_entity_poly.pdbx_strand_id
1 'polypeptide(L)'
;MRGIGGALSMFTKKESTNRENHEEKEQQHNDTQYMKEQFAEARQFSRLEKDILAAVLSEEKTYTVLEAQQQIQQFMNEEAQ
;
A
#
# COMPACT_ATOMS: atom_id res chain seq x y z
N MET A 1 54.31 13.35 21.58
CA MET A 1 53.07 12.86 20.92
C MET A 1 52.55 14.00 20.04
N ARG A 2 52.56 13.92 18.71
CA ARG A 2 51.48 13.40 17.83
C ARG A 2 50.11 13.98 18.27
N GLY A 3 49.37 14.79 17.51
CA GLY A 3 49.52 15.22 16.12
C GLY A 3 48.50 16.30 15.73
N ILE A 4 48.82 16.91 14.58
CA ILE A 4 47.99 17.61 13.59
C ILE A 4 46.53 17.13 13.46
N GLY A 5 45.63 18.11 13.28
CA GLY A 5 44.91 18.22 11.99
C GLY A 5 43.41 17.91 11.98
N GLY A 6 42.68 18.83 11.34
CA GLY A 6 41.41 18.58 10.65
C GLY A 6 40.17 18.74 11.52
N ALA A 7 39.07 19.34 11.08
CA ALA A 7 38.74 20.00 9.83
C ALA A 7 37.51 20.86 10.11
N LEU A 8 37.48 22.07 9.55
CA LEU A 8 36.22 22.74 9.27
C LEU A 8 35.54 21.95 8.14
N SER A 9 34.43 21.26 8.45
CA SER A 9 33.50 20.76 7.44
C SER A 9 32.06 21.06 7.84
N MET A 10 31.42 22.02 7.18
CA MET A 10 30.57 21.80 5.99
C MET A 10 29.19 21.23 6.35
N PHE A 11 28.19 22.06 6.61
CA PHE A 11 27.00 22.28 5.74
C PHE A 11 26.37 21.04 5.07
N THR A 12 25.03 21.04 5.06
CA THR A 12 24.09 20.25 4.24
C THR A 12 23.96 18.75 4.48
N LYS A 13 22.82 18.36 5.06
CA LYS A 13 21.83 17.44 4.45
C LYS A 13 20.66 17.34 5.45
N LYS A 14 19.49 17.94 5.19
CA LYS A 14 18.39 17.31 4.44
C LYS A 14 18.49 15.79 4.44
N GLU A 15 17.46 15.12 4.92
CA GLU A 15 16.80 13.98 4.25
C GLU A 15 16.11 13.12 5.31
N SER A 16 14.79 13.35 5.41
CA SER A 16 13.79 12.31 5.30
C SER A 16 14.23 10.90 5.67
N THR A 17 13.94 10.50 6.89
CA THR A 17 13.43 9.16 7.12
C THR A 17 12.22 9.30 8.02
N ASN A 18 11.09 9.64 7.38
CA ASN A 18 9.79 9.17 7.81
C ASN A 18 9.95 7.66 7.92
N ARG A 19 10.24 7.19 9.13
CA ARG A 19 10.28 5.77 9.44
C ARG A 19 8.82 5.36 9.36
N GLU A 20 8.46 4.87 8.18
CA GLU A 20 7.21 4.19 7.93
C GLU A 20 7.07 3.12 9.01
N ASN A 21 6.28 3.44 10.03
CA ASN A 21 5.72 2.47 10.96
C ASN A 21 4.67 1.71 10.15
N HIS A 22 5.14 0.81 9.27
CA HIS A 22 4.30 -0.02 8.43
C HIS A 22 4.29 -1.43 8.99
N GLU A 23 3.86 -1.54 10.24
CA GLU A 23 3.51 -2.79 10.89
C GLU A 23 2.59 -2.40 12.06
N GLU A 24 1.48 -3.12 12.22
CA GLU A 24 0.40 -2.94 13.21
C GLU A 24 -0.82 -2.11 12.77
N LYS A 25 -1.74 -2.75 12.02
CA LYS A 25 -3.02 -3.25 12.58
C LYS A 25 -3.87 -3.87 11.48
N GLU A 26 -3.67 -5.16 11.28
CA GLU A 26 -4.67 -6.05 10.70
C GLU A 26 -5.86 -6.11 11.66
N GLN A 27 -6.78 -5.15 11.60
CA GLN A 27 -8.21 -5.30 11.90
C GLN A 27 -8.96 -3.96 11.82
N GLN A 28 -9.92 -3.94 10.90
CA GLN A 28 -11.21 -3.27 11.06
C GLN A 28 -11.21 -1.73 11.11
N HIS A 29 -10.93 -1.11 9.97
CA HIS A 29 -11.72 0.06 9.59
C HIS A 29 -12.46 -0.29 8.29
N ASN A 30 -13.70 -0.74 8.42
CA ASN A 30 -14.60 -1.00 7.28
C ASN A 30 -14.86 0.27 6.43
N ASP A 31 -14.50 1.44 6.96
CA ASP A 31 -14.64 2.74 6.30
C ASP A 31 -13.33 3.24 5.65
N THR A 32 -12.20 2.55 5.84
CA THR A 32 -10.96 2.98 5.19
C THR A 32 -11.04 2.64 3.70
N GLN A 33 -10.93 3.68 2.90
CA GLN A 33 -10.90 3.56 1.45
C GLN A 33 -9.44 3.38 1.00
N TYR A 34 -9.22 2.38 0.17
CA TYR A 34 -7.93 2.01 -0.37
C TYR A 34 -7.94 2.16 -1.89
N MET A 35 -6.80 2.53 -2.47
CA MET A 35 -6.63 2.53 -3.93
C MET A 35 -6.33 1.13 -4.43
N LYS A 36 -6.51 0.88 -5.73
CA LYS A 36 -6.23 -0.44 -6.33
C LYS A 36 -4.80 -0.94 -6.08
N GLU A 37 -3.83 -0.03 -6.02
CA GLU A 37 -2.41 -0.35 -5.75
C GLU A 37 -2.24 -0.92 -4.33
N GLN A 38 -2.95 -0.32 -3.36
CA GLN A 38 -2.95 -0.79 -1.98
C GLN A 38 -3.61 -2.17 -1.85
N PHE A 39 -4.62 -2.46 -2.67
CA PHE A 39 -5.20 -3.80 -2.77
C PHE A 39 -4.25 -4.84 -3.36
N ALA A 40 -3.41 -4.45 -4.32
CA ALA A 40 -2.37 -5.33 -4.87
C ALA A 40 -1.28 -5.66 -3.83
N GLU A 41 -1.00 -4.75 -2.91
CA GLU A 41 -0.06 -4.95 -1.80
C GLU A 41 -0.68 -5.67 -0.60
N ALA A 42 -2.00 -5.57 -0.40
CA ALA A 42 -2.70 -6.13 0.75
C ALA A 42 -2.54 -7.66 0.85
N ARG A 43 -2.22 -8.17 2.05
CA ARG A 43 -2.05 -9.61 2.30
C ARG A 43 -3.37 -10.39 2.40
N GLN A 44 -4.48 -9.69 2.56
CA GLN A 44 -5.81 -10.28 2.73
C GLN A 44 -6.43 -10.87 1.45
N PHE A 45 -5.90 -10.49 0.27
CA PHE A 45 -6.34 -11.01 -1.02
C PHE A 45 -5.33 -12.01 -1.57
N SER A 46 -5.82 -13.09 -2.17
CA SER A 46 -5.03 -14.02 -2.96
C SER A 46 -4.53 -13.38 -4.24
N ARG A 47 -3.52 -14.00 -4.87
CA ARG A 47 -2.96 -13.50 -6.12
C ARG A 47 -4.01 -13.36 -7.22
N LEU A 48 -4.91 -14.34 -7.35
CA LEU A 48 -6.01 -14.30 -8.31
C LEU A 48 -6.96 -13.13 -8.02
N GLU A 49 -7.36 -12.95 -6.76
CA GLU A 49 -8.23 -11.84 -6.36
C GLU A 49 -7.58 -10.48 -6.63
N LYS A 50 -6.27 -10.36 -6.40
CA LYS A 50 -5.51 -9.14 -6.74
C LYS A 50 -5.51 -8.84 -8.22
N ASP A 51 -5.33 -9.87 -9.06
CA ASP A 51 -5.36 -9.72 -10.51
C ASP A 51 -6.76 -9.30 -10.97
N ILE A 52 -7.83 -9.85 -10.38
CA ILE A 52 -9.22 -9.43 -10.63
C ILE A 52 -9.42 -7.97 -10.20
N LEU A 53 -9.05 -7.61 -8.96
CA LEU A 53 -9.17 -6.24 -8.45
C LEU A 53 -8.42 -5.22 -9.31
N ALA A 54 -7.25 -5.58 -9.85
CA ALA A 54 -6.50 -4.71 -10.76
C ALA A 54 -7.24 -4.45 -12.09
N ALA A 55 -8.07 -5.40 -12.52
CA ALA A 55 -8.89 -5.30 -13.73
C ALA A 55 -10.26 -4.63 -13.49
N VAL A 56 -10.89 -4.86 -12.34
CA VAL A 56 -12.25 -4.35 -12.04
C VAL A 56 -12.27 -3.02 -11.29
N LEU A 57 -11.25 -2.72 -10.47
CA LEU A 57 -11.18 -1.46 -9.74
C LEU A 57 -10.54 -0.35 -10.59
N SER A 58 -11.14 0.82 -10.54
CA SER A 58 -10.59 2.03 -11.18
C SER A 58 -9.46 2.65 -10.34
N GLU A 59 -8.44 3.20 -11.01
CA GLU A 59 -7.31 3.91 -10.35
C GLU A 59 -7.72 5.24 -9.73
N GLU A 60 -8.69 5.91 -10.33
CA GLU A 60 -9.17 7.23 -9.92
C GLU A 60 -10.13 7.17 -8.72
N LYS A 61 -10.48 5.95 -8.28
CA LYS A 61 -11.43 5.71 -7.20
C LYS A 61 -10.80 4.88 -6.11
N THR A 62 -11.21 5.18 -4.89
CA THR A 62 -10.86 4.41 -3.70
C THR A 62 -12.05 3.55 -3.31
N TYR A 63 -11.78 2.33 -2.89
CA TYR A 63 -12.79 1.36 -2.51
C TYR A 63 -12.50 0.86 -1.09
N THR A 64 -13.54 0.54 -0.34
CA THR A 64 -13.36 -0.18 0.92
C THR A 64 -13.01 -1.65 0.66
N VAL A 65 -12.46 -2.34 1.67
CA VAL A 65 -12.19 -3.78 1.57
C VAL A 65 -13.46 -4.56 1.24
N LEU A 66 -14.60 -4.15 1.81
CA LEU A 66 -15.90 -4.76 1.57
C LEU A 66 -16.35 -4.57 0.10
N GLU A 67 -16.21 -3.37 -0.44
CA GLU A 67 -16.54 -3.10 -1.85
C GLU A 67 -15.63 -3.88 -2.80
N ALA A 68 -14.32 -3.92 -2.52
CA ALA A 68 -13.37 -4.70 -3.32
C ALA A 68 -13.77 -6.19 -3.36
N GLN A 69 -14.13 -6.78 -2.21
CA GLN A 69 -14.64 -8.16 -2.17
C GLN A 69 -15.92 -8.34 -2.98
N GLN A 70 -16.85 -7.38 -2.91
CA GLN A 70 -18.07 -7.44 -3.72
C GLN A 70 -17.76 -7.36 -5.22
N GLN A 71 -16.80 -6.53 -5.64
CA GLN A 71 -16.38 -6.44 -7.04
C GLN A 71 -15.78 -7.76 -7.56
N ILE A 72 -14.96 -8.43 -6.73
CA ILE A 72 -14.45 -9.77 -7.06
C ILE A 72 -15.61 -10.75 -7.24
N GLN A 73 -16.55 -10.78 -6.28
CA GLN A 73 -17.68 -11.71 -6.31
C GLN A 73 -18.63 -11.44 -7.47
N GLN A 74 -18.87 -10.16 -7.81
CA GLN A 74 -19.64 -9.78 -9.00
C GLN A 74 -18.95 -10.29 -10.25
N PHE A 75 -17.66 -10.02 -10.41
CA PHE A 75 -16.87 -10.49 -11.55
C PHE A 75 -16.87 -12.02 -11.68
N MET A 76 -16.70 -12.75 -10.57
CA MET A 76 -16.73 -14.21 -10.56
C MET A 76 -18.12 -14.78 -10.86
N ASN A 77 -19.19 -14.13 -10.40
CA ASN A 77 -20.57 -14.56 -10.65
C ASN A 77 -21.07 -14.19 -12.05
N GLU A 78 -20.56 -13.11 -12.65
CA GLU A 78 -20.87 -12.72 -14.03
C GLU A 78 -20.34 -13.74 -15.06
N GLU A 79 -19.20 -14.37 -14.78
CA GLU A 79 -18.65 -15.48 -15.61
C GLU A 79 -19.43 -16.80 -15.44
N ALA A 80 -20.31 -16.91 -14.43
CA ALA A 80 -21.06 -18.13 -14.15
C ALA A 80 -22.39 -18.25 -14.91
N GLN A 81 -22.68 -17.35 -15.86
CA GLN A 81 -23.90 -17.32 -16.70
C GLN A 81 -23.63 -17.69 -18.17
#